data_AF-A0A7V8DN60-F1
#
_entry.id   AF-A0A7V8DN60-F1
#
_cell.length_a   1.000
_cell.length_b   1.000
_cell.length_c   1.000
_cell.angle_alpha   90.00
_cell.angle_beta   90.00
_cell.angle_gamma   90.00
#
_symmetry.space_group_name_H-M   'P 1'
#
loop_
_entity.id
_entity.type
_entity.pdbx_description
1 polymer ?
#
loop_
_entity_poly.entity_id
_entity_poly.type
_entity_poly.pdbx_seq_one_letter_code
_entity_poly.pdbx_strand_id
1 'polypeptide(L)'
;MRMLIAFGIAVSLVTTASGQSWVNGQGQSCDNVCRAAGSSPVVSGTYINGQTFFVCAANQNGEGFRAGYNLRPEWSNACWVGWGGREVGASSYSCMCTGNMSNSSTPSAGSGAIRVTEATYGGNCQGVTRGNVTSHIAQQCNGKSSCDYQVDYSVIGDPSSGCPKDYRVAYQCGGLAKETFAGTERGINPLVRLSCP
;
A
#
# COMPACT_ATOMS: atom_id res chain seq x y z
N MET A 1 -17.89 -61.80 -23.71
CA MET A 1 -18.32 -60.50 -23.12
C MET A 1 -17.13 -59.91 -22.36
N ARG A 2 -16.51 -58.85 -22.89
CA ARG A 2 -15.44 -58.12 -22.20
C ARG A 2 -16.07 -56.95 -21.45
N MET A 3 -16.06 -57.03 -20.12
CA MET A 3 -16.60 -56.02 -19.23
C MET A 3 -15.52 -54.95 -19.00
N LEU A 4 -15.68 -53.79 -19.65
CA LEU A 4 -14.81 -52.63 -19.45
C LEU A 4 -15.21 -51.96 -18.15
N ILE A 5 -14.35 -52.03 -17.13
CA ILE A 5 -14.52 -51.31 -15.86
C ILE A 5 -13.99 -49.88 -16.08
N ALA A 6 -14.91 -48.92 -16.19
CA ALA A 6 -14.57 -47.51 -16.27
C ALA A 6 -14.19 -46.99 -14.86
N PHE A 7 -12.90 -46.79 -14.59
CA PHE A 7 -12.44 -46.06 -13.43
C PHE A 7 -12.68 -44.55 -13.66
N GLY A 8 -13.77 -44.04 -13.07
CA GLY A 8 -14.04 -42.60 -13.03
C GLY A 8 -13.06 -41.91 -12.09
N ILE A 9 -12.12 -41.13 -12.64
CA ILE A 9 -11.26 -40.25 -11.86
C ILE A 9 -12.12 -39.08 -11.36
N ALA A 10 -12.41 -39.06 -10.06
CA ALA A 10 -13.05 -37.92 -9.43
C ALA A 10 -12.03 -36.78 -9.31
N VAL A 11 -12.09 -35.82 -10.25
CA VAL A 11 -11.31 -34.58 -10.17
C VAL A 11 -11.99 -33.68 -9.14
N SER A 12 -11.42 -33.61 -7.93
CA SER A 12 -11.88 -32.68 -6.90
C SER A 12 -11.44 -31.26 -7.29
N LEU A 13 -12.40 -30.40 -7.63
CA LEU A 13 -12.15 -28.97 -7.82
C LEU A 13 -11.84 -28.35 -6.45
N VAL A 14 -10.58 -28.00 -6.21
CA VAL A 14 -10.20 -27.18 -5.06
C VAL A 14 -10.65 -25.76 -5.37
N THR A 15 -11.79 -25.34 -4.82
CA THR A 15 -12.15 -23.92 -4.78
C THR A 15 -11.20 -23.22 -3.82
N THR A 16 -10.19 -22.53 -4.35
CA THR A 16 -9.44 -21.55 -3.57
C THR A 16 -10.38 -20.39 -3.25
N ALA A 17 -10.92 -20.34 -2.03
CA ALA A 17 -11.53 -19.13 -1.54
C ALA A 17 -10.43 -18.06 -1.51
N SER A 18 -10.48 -17.08 -2.42
CA SER A 18 -9.75 -15.81 -2.35
C SER A 18 -10.33 -14.99 -1.20
N GLY A 19 -10.14 -15.50 0.00
CA GLY A 19 -10.73 -15.03 1.23
C GLY A 19 -9.74 -14.20 2.03
N GLN A 20 -10.27 -13.22 2.76
CA GLN A 20 -9.55 -12.61 3.86
C GLN A 20 -9.25 -13.68 4.92
N SER A 21 -8.06 -13.62 5.50
CA SER A 21 -7.59 -14.53 6.52
C SER A 21 -6.94 -13.77 7.67
N TRP A 22 -7.19 -14.24 8.89
CA TRP A 22 -6.49 -13.75 10.07
C TRP A 22 -5.18 -14.52 10.23
N VAL A 23 -4.06 -13.79 10.26
CA VAL A 23 -2.72 -14.36 10.43
C VAL A 23 -2.14 -13.87 11.75
N ASN A 24 -1.49 -14.75 12.52
CA ASN A 24 -0.91 -14.38 13.81
C ASN A 24 0.12 -13.25 13.64
N GLY A 25 0.01 -12.19 14.43
CA GLY A 25 0.86 -11.01 14.32
C GLY A 25 2.30 -11.20 14.79
N GLN A 26 2.57 -12.19 15.65
CA GLN A 26 3.91 -12.56 16.13
C GLN A 26 4.79 -11.37 16.62
N GLY A 27 4.17 -10.29 17.12
CA GLY A 27 4.88 -9.08 17.53
C GLY A 27 5.53 -8.31 16.37
N GLN A 28 5.13 -8.59 15.13
CA GLN A 28 5.57 -7.92 13.91
C GLN A 28 4.45 -7.05 13.34
N SER A 29 4.81 -6.05 12.55
CA SER A 29 3.82 -5.23 11.85
C SER A 29 3.01 -6.07 10.86
N CYS A 30 1.74 -5.71 10.69
CA CYS A 30 0.86 -6.48 9.82
C CYS A 30 1.27 -6.48 8.35
N ASP A 31 2.03 -5.48 7.89
CA ASP A 31 2.61 -5.53 6.55
C ASP A 31 3.69 -6.60 6.41
N ASN A 32 4.51 -6.83 7.44
CA ASN A 32 5.52 -7.89 7.42
C ASN A 32 4.86 -9.27 7.54
N VAL A 33 3.91 -9.42 8.46
CA VAL A 33 3.17 -10.68 8.68
C VAL A 33 2.46 -11.13 7.41
N CYS A 34 1.68 -10.25 6.78
CA CYS A 34 0.92 -10.63 5.59
C CYS A 34 1.81 -10.89 4.39
N ARG A 35 2.88 -10.10 4.18
CA ARG A 35 3.82 -10.33 3.08
C ARG A 35 4.59 -11.64 3.24
N ALA A 36 5.00 -11.97 4.46
CA ALA A 36 5.64 -13.26 4.75
C ALA A 36 4.69 -14.43 4.48
N ALA A 37 3.38 -14.24 4.66
CA ALA A 37 2.34 -15.20 4.32
C ALA A 37 1.91 -15.17 2.83
N GLY A 38 2.64 -14.49 1.95
CA GLY A 38 2.31 -14.39 0.52
C GLY A 38 1.00 -13.64 0.23
N SER A 39 0.57 -12.78 1.16
CA SER A 39 -0.69 -12.05 1.15
C SER A 39 -0.44 -10.55 1.29
N SER A 40 -1.49 -9.74 1.11
CA SER A 40 -1.43 -8.29 1.34
C SER A 40 -2.15 -7.93 2.65
N PRO A 41 -1.66 -6.97 3.44
CA PRO A 41 -2.38 -6.51 4.63
C PRO A 41 -3.61 -5.70 4.23
N VAL A 42 -4.70 -5.82 5.00
CA VAL A 42 -5.87 -4.95 4.82
C VAL A 42 -5.58 -3.58 5.43
N VAL A 43 -5.76 -2.52 4.65
CA VAL A 43 -5.55 -1.13 5.05
C VAL A 43 -6.82 -0.56 5.67
N SER A 44 -6.73 0.04 6.86
CA SER A 44 -7.83 0.75 7.53
C SER A 44 -7.75 2.27 7.40
N GLY A 45 -6.60 2.82 6.98
CA GLY A 45 -6.44 4.25 6.75
C GLY A 45 -4.98 4.67 6.63
N THR A 46 -4.75 5.99 6.66
CA THR A 46 -3.41 6.58 6.56
C THR A 46 -3.27 7.71 7.58
N TYR A 47 -2.15 7.75 8.30
CA TYR A 47 -1.78 8.84 9.19
C TYR A 47 -1.30 10.05 8.39
N ILE A 48 -1.34 11.24 8.99
CA ILE A 48 -1.00 12.51 8.34
C ILE A 48 0.43 12.55 7.78
N ASN A 49 1.35 11.72 8.30
CA ASN A 49 2.72 11.58 7.79
C ASN A 49 2.86 10.54 6.65
N GLY A 50 1.75 10.01 6.14
CA GLY A 50 1.71 9.01 5.07
C GLY A 50 1.86 7.55 5.51
N GLN A 51 2.02 7.26 6.80
CA GLN A 51 2.08 5.88 7.31
C GLN A 51 0.70 5.22 7.29
N THR A 52 0.64 3.96 6.88
CA THR A 52 -0.61 3.21 6.77
C THR A 52 -1.00 2.55 8.10
N PHE A 53 -2.29 2.59 8.41
CA PHE A 53 -2.91 1.76 9.45
C PHE A 53 -3.38 0.44 8.83
N PHE A 54 -3.02 -0.68 9.43
CA PHE A 54 -3.48 -2.01 9.00
C PHE A 54 -4.52 -2.56 9.96
N VAL A 55 -5.51 -3.27 9.44
CA VAL A 55 -6.52 -3.95 10.25
C VAL A 55 -5.88 -5.09 11.04
N CYS A 56 -6.09 -5.08 12.35
CA CYS A 56 -5.73 -6.17 13.25
C CYS A 56 -6.88 -6.49 14.21
N ALA A 57 -6.76 -7.58 14.95
CA ALA A 57 -7.67 -7.92 16.03
C ALA A 57 -6.92 -8.51 17.21
N ALA A 58 -7.33 -8.16 18.43
CA ALA A 58 -6.76 -8.69 19.66
C ALA A 58 -7.84 -9.13 20.63
N ASN A 59 -7.56 -10.20 21.38
CA ASN A 59 -8.45 -10.72 22.41
C ASN A 59 -7.98 -10.26 23.80
N GLN A 60 -8.18 -8.97 24.08
CA GLN A 60 -7.77 -8.40 25.36
C GLN A 60 -8.56 -9.05 26.50
N ASN A 61 -7.85 -9.58 27.50
CA ASN A 61 -8.42 -10.22 28.70
C ASN A 61 -9.33 -11.45 28.42
N GLY A 62 -9.29 -12.02 27.22
CA GLY A 62 -10.12 -13.19 26.88
C GLY A 62 -11.61 -12.88 26.67
N GLU A 63 -12.00 -11.61 26.57
CA GLU A 63 -13.40 -11.17 26.44
C GLU A 63 -13.94 -11.26 24.99
N GLY A 64 -13.09 -11.67 24.04
CA GLY A 64 -13.40 -11.73 22.62
C GLY A 64 -12.49 -10.84 21.79
N PHE A 65 -12.33 -11.20 20.52
CA PHE A 65 -11.52 -10.43 19.58
C PHE A 65 -12.19 -9.10 19.25
N ARG A 66 -11.42 -8.01 19.43
CA ARG A 66 -11.82 -6.65 19.07
C ARG A 66 -10.97 -6.20 17.90
N ALA A 67 -11.61 -5.62 16.89
CA ALA A 67 -10.90 -5.02 15.76
C ALA A 67 -10.13 -3.77 16.21
N GLY A 68 -9.02 -3.51 15.53
CA GLY A 68 -8.09 -2.44 15.84
C GLY A 68 -7.19 -2.08 14.67
N TYR A 69 -6.16 -1.29 14.95
CA TYR A 69 -5.15 -0.93 13.97
C TYR A 69 -3.72 -1.21 14.43
N ASN A 70 -2.88 -1.57 13.46
CA ASN A 70 -1.44 -1.77 13.62
C ASN A 70 -0.69 -0.71 12.78
N LEU A 71 0.36 -0.10 13.36
CA LEU A 71 1.09 1.05 12.80
C LEU A 71 2.35 0.63 12.00
N ARG A 72 2.97 1.57 11.28
CA ARG A 72 4.40 1.51 10.88
C ARG A 72 5.18 2.59 11.65
N PRO A 73 6.49 2.45 11.96
CA PRO A 73 7.48 1.46 11.48
C PRO A 73 7.75 0.28 12.46
N GLU A 74 8.83 -0.47 12.24
CA GLU A 74 9.21 -1.81 12.77
C GLU A 74 9.05 -2.07 14.29
N TRP A 75 8.87 -1.04 15.13
CA TRP A 75 8.50 -1.23 16.54
C TRP A 75 7.02 -1.59 16.73
N SER A 76 6.20 -1.59 15.68
CA SER A 76 4.78 -1.90 15.74
C SER A 76 4.53 -3.38 16.04
N ASN A 77 4.62 -3.68 17.33
CA ASN A 77 4.45 -4.98 17.96
C ASN A 77 3.14 -5.08 18.74
N ALA A 78 2.18 -4.21 18.41
CA ALA A 78 0.88 -4.14 19.08
C ALA A 78 -0.27 -3.90 18.10
N CYS A 79 -1.44 -4.40 18.47
CA CYS A 79 -2.72 -4.03 17.89
C CYS A 79 -3.45 -3.09 18.85
N TRP A 80 -3.74 -1.86 18.39
CA TRP A 80 -4.47 -0.88 19.18
C TRP A 80 -5.96 -1.15 19.08
N VAL A 81 -6.57 -1.55 20.19
CA VAL A 81 -8.00 -1.91 20.28
C VAL A 81 -8.68 -1.11 21.39
N GLY A 82 -9.98 -0.88 21.25
CA GLY A 82 -10.79 -0.30 22.31
C GLY A 82 -11.08 -1.32 23.42
N TRP A 83 -10.76 -1.00 24.67
CA TRP A 83 -11.08 -1.81 25.85
C TRP A 83 -11.38 -0.91 27.06
N GLY A 84 -12.50 -1.15 27.75
CA GLY A 84 -12.87 -0.36 28.94
C GLY A 84 -13.05 1.15 28.70
N GLY A 85 -13.43 1.56 27.48
CA GLY A 85 -13.56 2.97 27.11
C GLY A 85 -12.23 3.68 26.81
N ARG A 86 -11.13 2.94 26.73
CA ARG A 86 -9.79 3.44 26.39
C ARG A 86 -9.25 2.67 25.20
N GLU A 87 -8.24 3.23 24.58
CA GLU A 87 -7.42 2.53 23.60
C GLU A 87 -6.26 1.82 24.32
N VAL A 88 -6.06 0.55 24.01
CA VAL A 88 -5.00 -0.28 24.61
C VAL A 88 -4.20 -0.98 23.52
N GLY A 89 -2.88 -1.04 23.70
CA GLY A 89 -1.98 -1.77 22.81
C GLY A 89 -1.85 -3.22 23.26
N ALA A 90 -2.42 -4.14 22.49
CA ALA A 90 -2.33 -5.57 22.77
C ALA A 90 -1.16 -6.20 22.01
N SER A 91 -0.27 -6.90 22.71
CA SER A 91 0.91 -7.57 22.14
C SER A 91 0.60 -8.93 21.50
N SER A 92 -0.54 -9.54 21.85
CA SER A 92 -1.07 -10.76 21.24
C SER A 92 -2.23 -10.40 20.32
N TYR A 93 -2.01 -10.47 19.01
CA TYR A 93 -2.98 -10.06 18.00
C TYR A 93 -2.85 -10.87 16.72
N SER A 94 -3.86 -10.75 15.88
CA SER A 94 -3.90 -11.26 14.52
C SER A 94 -4.03 -10.11 13.53
N CYS A 95 -3.31 -10.20 12.42
CA CYS A 95 -3.38 -9.28 11.29
C CYS A 95 -4.42 -9.78 10.29
N MET A 96 -5.24 -8.87 9.77
CA MET A 96 -6.11 -9.21 8.65
C MET A 96 -5.29 -9.14 7.37
N CYS A 97 -5.07 -10.31 6.78
CA CYS A 97 -4.47 -10.45 5.48
C CYS A 97 -5.57 -10.75 4.47
N THR A 98 -5.43 -10.19 3.29
CA THR A 98 -6.21 -10.60 2.13
C THR A 98 -5.29 -11.47 1.32
N GLY A 99 -5.76 -12.69 1.01
CA GLY A 99 -5.11 -13.53 0.00
C GLY A 99 -4.77 -12.64 -1.18
N ASN A 100 -3.56 -12.80 -1.69
CA ASN A 100 -3.15 -12.03 -2.84
C ASN A 100 -4.24 -12.28 -3.89
N MET A 101 -5.01 -11.25 -4.24
CA MET A 101 -5.33 -11.08 -5.64
C MET A 101 -3.99 -10.82 -6.32
N SER A 102 -3.17 -11.88 -6.41
CA SER A 102 -2.44 -12.18 -7.60
C SER A 102 -3.54 -12.10 -8.65
N ASN A 103 -3.60 -10.94 -9.28
CA ASN A 103 -3.82 -10.89 -10.69
C ASN A 103 -2.91 -11.98 -11.26
N SER A 104 -3.46 -13.19 -11.39
CA SER A 104 -2.94 -14.25 -12.22
C SER A 104 -3.10 -13.77 -13.66
N SER A 105 -2.36 -12.72 -13.97
CA SER A 105 -1.73 -12.56 -15.24
C SER A 105 -0.25 -12.61 -14.90
N THR A 106 0.41 -13.69 -15.31
CA THR A 106 1.59 -13.62 -16.18
C THR A 106 1.99 -12.17 -16.50
N PRO A 107 3.28 -11.78 -16.49
CA PRO A 107 3.70 -10.45 -16.94
C PRO A 107 3.26 -10.24 -18.39
N SER A 108 2.03 -9.77 -18.55
CA SER A 108 1.44 -9.33 -19.78
C SER A 108 1.82 -7.87 -19.80
N ALA A 109 2.72 -7.55 -20.72
CA ALA A 109 2.87 -6.20 -21.21
C ALA A 109 1.48 -5.70 -21.65
N GLY A 110 0.74 -5.08 -20.73
CA GLY A 110 -0.70 -4.93 -20.94
C GLY A 110 -1.49 -4.26 -19.82
N SER A 111 -0.83 -3.58 -18.89
CA SER A 111 -1.52 -2.54 -18.12
C SER A 111 -0.61 -1.34 -18.09
N GLY A 112 -0.83 -0.42 -19.04
CA GLY A 112 -0.35 0.95 -18.97
C GLY A 112 -0.97 1.68 -17.78
N ALA A 113 -0.86 1.11 -16.58
CA ALA A 113 -1.28 1.68 -15.32
C ALA A 113 -0.05 2.24 -14.61
N ILE A 114 -0.20 3.44 -14.09
CA ILE A 114 0.83 4.18 -13.38
C ILE A 114 1.14 3.44 -12.07
N ARG A 115 2.43 3.29 -11.80
CA ARG A 115 2.98 2.89 -10.51
C ARG A 115 4.10 3.85 -10.11
N VAL A 116 3.80 4.82 -9.25
CA VAL A 116 4.78 5.74 -8.68
C VAL A 116 5.79 4.95 -7.85
N THR A 117 7.07 5.21 -8.08
CA THR A 117 8.20 4.59 -7.37
C THR A 117 8.93 5.55 -6.44
N GLU A 118 9.04 6.82 -6.81
CA GLU A 118 9.62 7.87 -5.98
C GLU A 118 9.05 9.23 -6.41
N ALA A 119 8.74 10.12 -5.47
CA ALA A 119 8.46 11.51 -5.78
C ALA A 119 9.11 12.44 -4.76
N THR A 120 9.74 13.50 -5.28
CA THR A 120 10.49 14.47 -4.48
C THR A 120 10.03 15.88 -4.82
N TYR A 121 9.70 16.66 -3.78
CA TYR A 121 9.45 18.10 -3.89
C TYR A 121 10.62 18.86 -3.28
N GLY A 122 11.31 19.67 -4.09
CA GLY A 122 12.48 20.47 -3.69
C GLY A 122 13.81 19.73 -3.77
N GLY A 123 13.95 18.73 -4.63
CA GLY A 123 15.19 17.94 -4.74
C GLY A 123 16.40 18.77 -5.20
N ASN A 124 16.15 19.94 -5.78
CA ASN A 124 17.16 20.94 -6.13
C ASN A 124 17.61 21.84 -4.95
N CYS A 125 16.93 21.76 -3.81
CA CYS A 125 17.20 22.58 -2.63
C CYS A 125 18.04 21.79 -1.61
N GLN A 126 18.90 22.51 -0.88
CA GLN A 126 19.78 21.89 0.11
C GLN A 126 18.96 21.39 1.32
N GLY A 127 19.25 20.17 1.77
CA GLY A 127 18.61 19.56 2.93
C GLY A 127 17.29 18.82 2.65
N VAL A 128 16.84 18.75 1.39
CA VAL A 128 15.62 18.02 1.04
C VAL A 128 15.90 16.54 0.85
N THR A 129 15.18 15.70 1.60
CA THR A 129 15.24 14.24 1.46
C THR A 129 14.46 13.78 0.23
N ARG A 130 15.06 12.90 -0.58
CA ARG A 130 14.38 12.27 -1.71
C ARG A 130 13.20 11.42 -1.23
N GLY A 131 12.15 11.38 -2.05
CA GLY A 131 10.98 10.56 -1.78
C GLY A 131 10.00 11.16 -0.77
N ASN A 132 10.20 12.40 -0.31
CA ASN A 132 9.38 13.06 0.72
C ASN A 132 7.88 13.16 0.39
N VAL A 133 7.50 13.07 -0.89
CA VAL A 133 6.10 13.18 -1.35
C VAL A 133 5.63 11.96 -2.15
N THR A 134 6.41 10.87 -2.15
CA THR A 134 6.11 9.64 -2.92
C THR A 134 4.73 9.08 -2.59
N SER A 135 4.41 8.95 -1.30
CA SER A 135 3.16 8.38 -0.83
C SER A 135 1.95 9.19 -1.29
N HIS A 136 2.05 10.52 -1.27
CA HIS A 136 0.94 11.42 -1.58
C HIS A 136 0.51 11.29 -3.04
N ILE A 137 1.44 11.42 -3.99
CA ILE A 137 1.11 11.29 -5.41
C ILE A 137 0.80 9.83 -5.81
N ALA A 138 1.44 8.84 -5.15
CA ALA A 138 1.11 7.42 -5.37
C ALA A 138 -0.36 7.12 -5.06
N GLN A 139 -0.93 7.68 -4.00
CA GLN A 139 -2.36 7.50 -3.67
C GLN A 139 -3.29 8.08 -4.74
N GLN A 140 -2.90 9.19 -5.36
CA GLN A 140 -3.75 9.84 -6.36
C GLN A 140 -3.61 9.25 -7.77
N CYS A 141 -2.42 8.73 -8.09
CA CYS A 141 -2.10 8.34 -9.47
C CYS A 141 -1.95 6.83 -9.70
N ASN A 142 -1.65 6.02 -8.67
CA ASN A 142 -1.44 4.58 -8.89
C ASN A 142 -2.70 3.91 -9.43
N GLY A 143 -2.52 3.03 -10.41
CA GLY A 143 -3.60 2.27 -11.05
C GLY A 143 -4.33 3.01 -12.18
N LYS A 144 -4.05 4.31 -12.40
CA LYS A 144 -4.63 5.08 -13.53
C LYS A 144 -3.75 4.98 -14.77
N SER A 145 -4.32 5.15 -15.97
CA SER A 145 -3.55 5.29 -17.22
C SER A 145 -3.02 6.70 -17.44
N SER A 146 -3.72 7.71 -16.92
CA SER A 146 -3.26 9.10 -16.87
C SER A 146 -3.66 9.76 -15.56
N CYS A 147 -2.79 10.62 -15.04
CA CYS A 147 -3.00 11.37 -13.80
C CYS A 147 -2.43 12.78 -13.96
N ASP A 148 -3.29 13.77 -13.84
CA ASP A 148 -2.89 15.18 -13.73
C ASP A 148 -2.86 15.53 -12.24
N TYR A 149 -1.67 15.65 -11.68
CA TYR A 149 -1.44 15.95 -10.26
C TYR A 149 -1.08 17.43 -10.09
N GLN A 150 -1.90 18.17 -9.36
CA GLN A 150 -1.60 19.57 -9.03
C GLN A 150 -0.73 19.62 -7.77
N VAL A 151 0.45 20.22 -7.88
CA VAL A 151 1.36 20.39 -6.75
C VAL A 151 0.85 21.53 -5.87
N ASP A 152 0.24 21.18 -4.73
CA ASP A 152 -0.20 22.14 -3.72
C ASP A 152 0.71 22.07 -2.49
N TYR A 153 1.55 23.09 -2.32
CA TYR A 153 2.51 23.18 -1.22
C TYR A 153 1.84 23.33 0.15
N SER A 154 0.58 23.79 0.21
CA SER A 154 -0.17 23.88 1.46
C SER A 154 -0.60 22.50 1.97
N VAL A 155 -0.67 21.51 1.08
CA VAL A 155 -1.07 20.13 1.39
C VAL A 155 0.15 19.24 1.63
N ILE A 156 1.16 19.30 0.75
CA ILE A 156 2.35 18.45 0.84
C ILE A 156 3.44 19.00 1.77
N GLY A 157 3.31 20.27 2.18
CA GLY A 157 4.28 20.98 3.00
C GLY A 157 5.44 21.57 2.21
N ASP A 158 6.08 22.59 2.79
CA ASP A 158 7.27 23.24 2.23
C ASP A 158 8.55 22.72 2.91
N PRO A 159 9.37 21.90 2.23
CA PRO A 159 10.59 21.34 2.81
C PRO A 159 11.77 22.31 2.82
N SER A 160 11.69 23.45 2.12
CA SER A 160 12.79 24.42 2.04
C SER A 160 12.24 25.82 1.73
N SER A 161 12.04 26.61 2.79
CA SER A 161 11.55 27.98 2.69
C SER A 161 12.58 28.88 2.00
N GLY A 162 12.12 29.71 1.05
CA GLY A 162 12.97 30.63 0.29
C GLY A 162 13.74 30.01 -0.88
N CYS A 163 13.68 28.68 -1.06
CA CYS A 163 14.22 28.02 -2.24
C CYS A 163 13.10 27.72 -3.26
N PRO A 164 13.27 28.06 -4.55
CA PRO A 164 12.36 27.64 -5.61
C PRO A 164 12.49 26.13 -5.79
N LYS A 165 11.40 25.40 -5.53
CA LYS A 165 11.40 23.93 -5.50
C LYS A 165 10.98 23.35 -6.85
N ASP A 166 11.64 22.28 -7.27
CA ASP A 166 11.19 21.41 -8.35
C ASP A 166 10.28 20.29 -7.82
N TYR A 167 9.47 19.71 -8.70
CA TYR A 167 8.72 18.50 -8.38
C TYR A 167 9.10 17.40 -9.37
N ARG A 168 9.68 16.31 -8.86
CA ARG A 168 10.14 15.16 -9.66
C ARG A 168 9.39 13.90 -9.26
N VAL A 169 8.97 13.13 -10.25
CA VAL A 169 8.26 11.87 -10.05
C VAL A 169 8.84 10.80 -10.95
N ALA A 170 9.35 9.74 -10.33
CA ALA A 170 9.66 8.48 -10.99
C ALA A 170 8.46 7.54 -10.84
N TYR A 171 8.07 6.91 -11.95
CA TYR A 171 6.96 5.98 -12.01
C TYR A 171 7.21 4.90 -13.05
N GLN A 172 6.38 3.87 -13.04
CA GLN A 172 6.44 2.76 -13.98
C GLN A 172 5.10 2.60 -14.69
N CYS A 173 5.17 2.19 -15.95
CA CYS A 173 4.03 1.75 -16.75
C CYS A 173 4.25 0.29 -17.13
N GLY A 174 3.51 -0.64 -16.53
CA GLY A 174 3.69 -2.07 -16.81
C GLY A 174 5.13 -2.56 -16.65
N GLY A 175 5.90 -1.97 -15.74
CA GLY A 175 7.33 -2.28 -15.50
C GLY A 175 8.33 -1.38 -16.23
N LEU A 176 7.91 -0.55 -17.18
CA LEU A 176 8.79 0.43 -17.85
C LEU A 176 8.95 1.68 -16.99
N ALA A 177 10.17 1.96 -16.53
CA ALA A 177 10.48 3.17 -15.78
C ALA A 177 10.32 4.43 -16.63
N LYS A 178 9.70 5.45 -16.04
CA LYS A 178 9.47 6.78 -16.59
C LYS A 178 9.71 7.82 -15.51
N GLU A 179 10.04 9.03 -15.94
CA GLU A 179 10.14 10.18 -15.05
C GLU A 179 9.37 11.35 -15.64
N THR A 180 8.81 12.18 -14.78
CA THR A 180 8.20 13.46 -15.15
C THR A 180 8.66 14.52 -14.16
N PHE A 181 8.69 15.77 -14.62
CA PHE A 181 9.11 16.90 -13.82
C PHE A 181 8.16 18.07 -14.05
N ALA A 182 7.91 18.84 -13.00
CA ALA A 182 7.36 20.18 -13.10
C ALA A 182 8.31 21.16 -12.40
N GLY A 183 8.80 22.13 -13.18
CA GLY A 183 9.64 23.21 -12.68
C GLY A 183 8.83 24.36 -12.10
N THR A 184 9.52 25.27 -11.43
CA THR A 184 8.96 26.44 -10.72
C THR A 184 8.39 27.52 -11.67
N GLU A 185 8.48 27.34 -13.00
CA GLU A 185 8.12 28.35 -14.01
C GLU A 185 6.73 28.18 -14.64
N ARG A 186 5.89 27.22 -14.22
CA ARG A 186 4.55 27.01 -14.81
C ARG A 186 3.38 27.62 -14.03
N GLY A 187 3.64 28.65 -13.23
CA GLY A 187 2.61 29.36 -12.47
C GLY A 187 2.33 28.75 -11.10
N ILE A 188 1.50 29.45 -10.33
CA ILE A 188 1.05 29.06 -8.98
C ILE A 188 0.45 27.65 -9.08
N ASN A 189 1.03 26.70 -8.34
CA ASN A 189 0.69 25.28 -8.31
C ASN A 189 0.98 24.52 -9.62
N PRO A 190 2.25 24.13 -9.87
CA PRO A 190 2.62 23.42 -11.09
C PRO A 190 1.87 22.09 -11.22
N LEU A 191 1.45 21.75 -12.44
CA LEU A 191 0.76 20.50 -12.74
C LEU A 191 1.74 19.46 -13.30
N VAL A 192 1.73 18.28 -12.70
CA VAL A 192 2.56 17.13 -13.08
C VAL A 192 1.68 16.09 -13.73
N ARG A 193 1.94 15.77 -14.99
CA ARG A 193 1.17 14.76 -15.73
C ARG A 193 1.94 13.45 -15.80
N LEU A 194 1.32 12.38 -15.30
CA LEU A 194 1.76 11.00 -15.49
C LEU A 194 0.88 10.38 -16.57
N SER A 195 1.50 9.65 -17.49
CA SER A 195 0.79 8.97 -18.56
C SER A 195 1.48 7.68 -18.96
N CYS A 196 0.67 6.63 -19.00
CA CYS A 196 1.05 5.33 -19.50
C CYS A 196 0.20 5.06 -20.77
N PRO A 197 0.87 4.95 -21.94
CA PRO A 197 0.20 4.57 -23.18
C PRO A 197 -0.25 3.11 -23.14
#